data_AF-A0AAD7GHE8-F1
#
_entry.id   AF-A0AAD7GHE8-F1
#
_cell.length_a   1.000
_cell.length_b   1.000
_cell.length_c   1.000
_cell.angle_alpha   90.00
_cell.angle_beta   90.00
_cell.angle_gamma   90.00
#
_symmetry.space_group_name_H-M   'P 1'
#
loop_
_entity.id
_entity.type
_entity.pdbx_description
1 polymer ?
#
loop_
_entity_poly.entity_id
_entity_poly.type
_entity_poly.pdbx_seq_one_letter_code
_entity_poly.pdbx_strand_id
1 'polypeptide(L)'
;MILRWRLGLLVALANTILPTPDLVVVELAALLHDVLDKKYVSAEQAADHYVFFLPFFTSMVEKHQLDLSADGRARQVAQIVDNVSWTTETKLHKNNAWSEWHQNYAEPHCVRDADRLDAIGPFGITRCAAYSAAVNRLDNISSTSTAPGKVLGEKRHRVILDFIASIEDEYGCVVPRP
;
A
#
# COMPACT_ATOMS: atom_id res chain seq x y z
N MET A 1 11.22 -2.20 -3.49
CA MET A 1 11.05 -0.74 -3.61
C MET A 1 9.91 -0.19 -2.76
N ILE A 2 8.65 -0.45 -3.12
CA ILE A 2 7.47 0.26 -2.59
C ILE A 2 7.28 0.09 -1.08
N LEU A 3 7.35 -1.15 -0.56
CA LEU A 3 7.12 -1.42 0.85
C LEU A 3 8.12 -0.70 1.79
N ARG A 4 9.40 -0.61 1.38
CA ARG A 4 10.43 0.06 2.20
C ARG A 4 10.26 1.58 2.23
N TRP A 5 9.88 2.18 1.10
CA TRP A 5 9.62 3.62 1.02
C TRP A 5 8.36 4.00 1.81
N ARG A 6 7.31 3.20 1.66
CA ARG A 6 6.05 3.37 2.38
C ARG A 6 6.21 3.26 3.89
N LEU A 7 6.94 2.24 4.37
CA LEU A 7 7.24 2.10 5.80
C LEU A 7 8.07 3.28 6.33
N GLY A 8 9.06 3.76 5.57
CA GLY A 8 9.85 4.93 5.97
C GLY A 8 9.00 6.19 6.09
N LEU A 9 8.12 6.44 5.12
CA LEU A 9 7.18 7.57 5.14
C LEU A 9 6.17 7.46 6.29
N LEU A 10 5.63 6.26 6.51
CA LEU A 10 4.69 5.94 7.57
C LEU A 10 5.29 6.23 8.96
N VAL A 11 6.52 5.78 9.22
CA VAL A 11 7.24 6.04 10.47
C VAL A 11 7.51 7.54 10.63
N ALA A 12 7.86 8.24 9.55
CA ALA A 12 8.04 9.69 9.60
C ALA A 12 6.73 10.41 9.99
N LEU A 13 5.59 10.03 9.39
CA LEU A 13 4.28 10.58 9.72
C LEU A 13 3.90 10.29 11.18
N ALA A 14 4.03 9.03 11.61
CA ALA A 14 3.71 8.59 12.96
C ALA A 14 4.47 9.40 14.03
N ASN A 15 5.75 9.72 13.79
CA ASN A 15 6.56 10.52 14.72
C ASN A 15 6.16 12.01 14.79
N THR A 16 5.30 12.49 13.88
CA THR A 16 4.89 13.90 13.79
C THR A 16 3.45 14.15 14.25
N ILE A 17 2.66 13.09 14.46
CA ILE A 17 1.24 13.16 14.81
C ILE A 17 1.07 12.98 16.32
N LEU A 18 0.11 13.70 16.91
CA LEU A 18 -0.26 13.61 18.33
C LEU A 18 -1.73 13.18 18.48
N PRO A 19 -2.04 12.23 19.39
CA PRO A 19 -1.09 11.44 20.18
C PRO A 19 -0.22 10.55 19.29
N THR A 20 0.99 10.23 19.77
CA THR A 20 1.91 9.38 19.03
C THR A 20 1.28 7.99 18.86
N PRO A 21 1.07 7.54 17.62
CA PRO A 21 0.44 6.25 17.35
C PRO A 21 1.37 5.09 17.70
N ASP A 22 0.80 3.92 17.99
CA ASP A 22 1.61 2.70 18.19
C ASP A 22 2.27 2.29 16.87
N LEU A 23 3.59 2.42 16.81
CA LEU A 23 4.38 2.11 15.60
C LEU A 23 4.23 0.66 15.16
N VAL A 24 4.09 -0.30 16.09
CA VAL A 24 3.88 -1.71 15.74
C VAL A 24 2.54 -1.91 15.06
N VAL A 25 1.49 -1.27 15.57
CA VAL A 25 0.14 -1.32 14.95
C VAL A 25 0.18 -0.70 13.56
N VAL A 26 0.79 0.47 13.44
CA VAL A 26 0.86 1.24 12.18
C VAL A 26 1.69 0.50 11.13
N GLU A 27 2.87 -0.01 11.49
CA GLU A 27 3.73 -0.78 10.58
C GLU A 27 3.07 -2.07 10.11
N LEU A 28 2.47 -2.85 11.01
CA LEU A 28 1.78 -4.09 10.66
C LEU A 28 0.55 -3.81 9.79
N ALA A 29 -0.25 -2.80 10.11
CA ALA A 29 -1.39 -2.42 9.28
C ALA A 29 -0.93 -1.97 7.88
N ALA A 30 0.13 -1.18 7.78
CA ALA A 30 0.69 -0.77 6.49
C ALA A 30 1.24 -1.94 5.67
N LEU A 31 1.81 -2.98 6.32
CA LEU A 31 2.25 -4.20 5.64
C LEU A 31 1.07 -5.07 5.16
N LEU A 32 -0.02 -5.12 5.93
CA LEU A 32 -1.10 -6.08 5.72
C LEU A 32 -2.31 -5.55 4.94
N HIS A 33 -2.48 -4.22 4.82
CA HIS A 33 -3.73 -3.64 4.27
C HIS A 33 -4.09 -4.09 2.85
N ASP A 34 -3.11 -4.43 2.00
CA ASP A 34 -3.34 -4.88 0.62
C ASP A 34 -3.46 -6.42 0.49
N VAL A 35 -3.17 -7.19 1.55
CA VAL A 35 -3.14 -8.66 1.50
C VAL A 35 -4.52 -9.26 1.20
N LEU A 36 -5.57 -8.62 1.73
CA LEU A 36 -6.95 -9.05 1.57
C LEU A 36 -7.71 -8.29 0.47
N ASP A 37 -7.00 -7.60 -0.44
CA ASP A 37 -7.65 -7.07 -1.65
C ASP A 37 -8.28 -8.23 -2.43
N LYS A 38 -9.54 -8.04 -2.86
CA LYS A 38 -10.33 -8.95 -3.72
C LYS A 38 -9.59 -9.45 -4.98
N LYS A 39 -8.49 -8.82 -5.37
CA LYS A 39 -7.60 -9.28 -6.45
C LYS A 39 -6.80 -10.53 -6.09
N TYR A 40 -6.59 -10.80 -4.80
CA TYR A 40 -5.67 -11.85 -4.32
C TYR A 40 -6.34 -12.94 -3.51
N VAL A 41 -7.48 -12.66 -2.89
CA VAL A 41 -8.18 -13.59 -2.00
C VAL A 41 -9.66 -13.73 -2.36
N SER A 42 -10.24 -14.87 -2.00
CA SER A 42 -11.67 -15.11 -2.18
C SER A 42 -12.51 -14.34 -1.15
N ALA A 43 -13.81 -14.17 -1.41
CA ALA A 43 -14.71 -13.48 -0.48
C ALA A 43 -14.82 -14.21 0.88
N GLU A 44 -14.67 -15.54 0.88
CA GLU A 44 -14.67 -16.36 2.08
C GLU A 44 -13.41 -16.12 2.93
N GLN A 45 -12.25 -15.91 2.28
CA GLN A 45 -10.99 -15.62 2.96
C GLN A 45 -10.96 -14.20 3.53
N ALA A 46 -11.58 -13.24 2.84
CA ALA A 46 -11.69 -11.85 3.28
C ALA A 46 -12.88 -11.60 4.22
N ALA A 47 -13.64 -12.63 4.62
CA ALA A 47 -14.84 -12.46 5.44
C ALA A 47 -14.55 -11.93 6.85
N ASP A 48 -13.42 -12.36 7.44
CA ASP A 48 -12.96 -11.91 8.74
C ASP A 48 -11.44 -11.73 8.71
N HIS A 49 -11.01 -10.47 8.64
CA HIS A 49 -9.60 -10.09 8.57
C HIS A 49 -8.82 -10.53 9.81
N TYR A 50 -9.44 -10.50 11.00
CA TYR A 50 -8.77 -10.91 12.24
C TYR A 50 -8.51 -12.42 12.22
N VAL A 51 -9.52 -13.23 11.87
CA VAL A 51 -9.37 -14.68 11.76
C VAL A 51 -8.35 -15.05 10.69
N PHE A 52 -8.36 -14.36 9.54
CA PHE A 52 -7.40 -14.59 8.48
C PHE A 52 -5.95 -14.33 8.94
N PHE A 53 -5.70 -13.24 9.67
CA PHE A 53 -4.37 -12.90 10.17
C PHE A 53 -4.00 -13.61 11.48
N LEU A 54 -4.92 -14.35 12.12
CA LEU A 54 -4.66 -15.01 13.39
C LEU A 54 -3.45 -15.96 13.34
N PRO A 55 -3.26 -16.82 12.31
CA PRO A 55 -2.06 -17.66 12.22
C PRO A 55 -0.77 -16.83 12.13
N PHE A 56 -0.81 -15.68 11.45
CA PHE A 56 0.31 -14.75 11.37
C PHE A 56 0.64 -14.17 12.75
N PHE A 57 -0.36 -13.65 13.48
CA PHE A 57 -0.17 -13.12 14.83
C PHE A 57 0.30 -14.18 15.82
N THR A 58 -0.22 -15.41 15.77
CA THR A 58 0.28 -16.52 16.60
C THR A 58 1.75 -16.82 16.31
N SER A 59 2.16 -16.81 15.04
CA SER A 59 3.56 -17.04 14.67
C SER A 59 4.52 -15.95 15.20
N MET A 60 4.02 -14.74 15.44
CA MET A 60 4.80 -13.65 16.05
C MET A 60 5.09 -13.92 17.53
N VAL A 61 4.18 -14.59 18.24
CA VAL A 61 4.41 -15.03 19.62
C VAL A 61 5.57 -16.02 19.68
N GLU A 62 5.54 -17.02 18.80
CA GLU A 62 6.55 -18.07 18.76
C GLU A 62 7.93 -17.54 18.36
N LYS A 63 7.99 -16.68 17.34
CA LYS A 63 9.25 -16.20 16.76
C LYS A 63 9.84 -14.99 17.46
N HIS A 64 8.99 -14.11 17.97
CA HIS A 64 9.39 -12.78 18.46
C HIS A 64 8.94 -12.51 19.90
N GLN A 65 8.27 -13.48 20.56
CA GLN A 65 7.71 -13.33 21.91
C GLN A 65 6.77 -12.11 22.03
N LEU A 66 6.08 -11.79 20.94
CA LEU A 66 5.19 -10.63 20.83
C LEU A 66 3.74 -11.10 20.73
N ASP A 67 3.02 -11.04 21.86
CA ASP A 67 1.60 -11.42 21.92
C ASP A 67 0.65 -10.26 21.66
N LEU A 68 0.48 -9.96 20.36
CA LEU A 68 -0.43 -8.95 19.85
C LEU A 68 -1.92 -9.33 20.03
N SER A 69 -2.20 -10.61 20.24
CA SER A 69 -3.57 -11.09 20.43
C SER A 69 -4.05 -10.83 21.86
N ALA A 70 -3.17 -11.02 22.85
CA ALA A 70 -3.47 -10.75 24.25
C ALA A 70 -3.58 -9.25 24.55
N ASP A 71 -2.74 -8.41 23.94
CA ASP A 71 -2.73 -6.96 24.17
C ASP A 71 -3.81 -6.18 23.37
N GLY A 72 -4.48 -6.85 22.43
CA GLY A 72 -5.55 -6.28 21.61
C GLY A 72 -5.08 -5.58 20.33
N ARG A 73 -3.77 -5.41 20.12
CA ARG A 73 -3.22 -4.76 18.92
C ARG A 73 -3.51 -5.54 17.64
N ALA A 74 -3.58 -6.87 17.71
CA ALA A 74 -3.98 -7.70 16.56
C ALA A 74 -5.38 -7.34 16.04
N ARG A 75 -6.33 -7.04 16.93
CA ARG A 75 -7.67 -6.58 16.54
C ARG A 75 -7.63 -5.17 15.96
N GLN A 76 -6.83 -4.28 16.53
CA GLN A 76 -6.65 -2.93 16.00
C GLN A 76 -6.06 -2.96 14.59
N VAL A 77 -5.02 -3.77 14.35
CA VAL A 77 -4.44 -3.97 13.01
C VAL A 77 -5.49 -4.46 12.02
N ALA A 78 -6.26 -5.50 12.37
CA ALA A 78 -7.32 -6.01 11.50
C ALA A 78 -8.39 -4.96 11.19
N GLN A 79 -8.81 -4.18 12.19
CA GLN A 79 -9.77 -3.09 12.03
C GLN A 79 -9.24 -1.99 11.12
N ILE A 80 -7.96 -1.60 11.26
CA ILE A 80 -7.33 -0.62 10.39
C ILE A 80 -7.31 -1.14 8.95
N VAL A 81 -6.82 -2.36 8.73
CA VAL A 81 -6.74 -2.98 7.40
C VAL A 81 -8.10 -2.99 6.69
N ASP A 82 -9.18 -3.26 7.43
CA ASP A 82 -10.55 -3.27 6.88
C ASP A 82 -11.05 -1.86 6.45
N ASN A 83 -10.59 -0.80 7.12
CA ASN A 83 -11.14 0.55 6.99
C ASN A 83 -10.24 1.57 6.27
N VAL A 84 -8.99 1.24 5.94
CA VAL A 84 -8.06 2.20 5.31
C VAL A 84 -8.21 2.34 3.81
N SER A 85 -8.88 1.40 3.12
CA SER A 85 -9.02 1.47 1.67
C SER A 85 -9.90 2.64 1.21
N TRP A 86 -9.52 3.30 0.11
CA TRP A 86 -10.31 4.38 -0.50
C TRP A 86 -11.75 3.97 -0.83
N THR A 87 -11.94 2.70 -1.24
CA THR A 87 -13.26 2.17 -1.56
C THR A 87 -14.12 2.02 -0.31
N THR A 88 -13.54 1.54 0.80
CA THR A 88 -14.24 1.41 2.08
C THR A 88 -14.64 2.80 2.60
N GLU A 89 -13.70 3.74 2.64
CA GLU A 89 -13.92 5.12 3.08
C GLU A 89 -15.05 5.80 2.28
N THR A 90 -15.02 5.70 0.95
CA THR A 90 -16.06 6.27 0.08
C THR A 90 -17.45 5.69 0.39
N LYS A 91 -17.53 4.38 0.65
CA LYS A 91 -18.80 3.72 1.02
C LYS A 91 -19.28 4.18 2.40
N LEU A 92 -18.39 4.28 3.38
CA LEU A 92 -18.73 4.73 4.73
C LEU A 92 -19.27 6.16 4.74
N HIS A 93 -18.65 7.07 3.99
CA HIS A 93 -19.15 8.43 3.83
C HIS A 93 -20.53 8.47 3.15
N LYS A 94 -20.72 7.72 2.05
CA LYS A 94 -22.01 7.65 1.34
C LYS A 94 -23.14 7.11 2.22
N ASN A 95 -22.82 6.18 3.12
CA ASN A 95 -23.79 5.54 4.00
C ASN A 95 -23.95 6.24 5.36
N ASN A 96 -23.32 7.40 5.58
CA ASN A 96 -23.26 8.08 6.89
C ASN A 96 -22.78 7.16 8.03
N ALA A 97 -21.90 6.21 7.73
CA ALA A 97 -21.32 5.26 8.68
C ALA A 97 -19.92 5.70 9.17
N TRP A 98 -19.51 6.93 8.86
CA TRP A 98 -18.23 7.50 9.28
C TRP A 98 -18.25 7.86 10.77
N SER A 99 -17.71 6.96 11.60
CA SER A 99 -17.73 7.10 13.07
C SER A 99 -16.62 8.00 13.63
N GLU A 100 -16.70 8.28 14.93
CA GLU A 100 -15.68 9.02 15.69
C GLU A 100 -14.29 8.36 15.61
N TRP A 101 -14.23 7.03 15.62
CA TRP A 101 -12.98 6.28 15.46
C TRP A 101 -12.25 6.67 14.17
N HIS A 102 -12.99 6.83 13.06
CA HIS A 102 -12.38 7.23 11.78
C HIS A 102 -11.88 8.68 11.78
N GLN A 103 -12.40 9.52 12.67
CA GLN A 103 -12.08 10.95 12.75
C GLN A 103 -10.92 11.25 13.70
N ASN A 104 -10.78 10.45 14.77
CA ASN A 104 -9.92 10.81 15.91
C ASN A 104 -8.75 9.86 16.15
N TYR A 105 -8.68 8.69 15.50
CA TYR A 105 -7.56 7.76 15.68
C TYR A 105 -6.41 8.04 14.71
N ALA A 106 -5.21 8.23 15.26
CA ALA A 106 -4.01 8.60 14.51
C ALA A 106 -3.47 7.45 13.64
N GLU A 107 -3.57 6.20 14.11
CA GLU A 107 -3.07 5.01 13.41
C GLU A 107 -3.66 4.84 12.00
N PRO A 108 -5.00 4.78 11.81
CA PRO A 108 -5.59 4.65 10.48
C PRO A 108 -5.32 5.87 9.60
N HIS A 109 -5.11 7.07 10.16
CA HIS A 109 -4.72 8.26 9.38
C HIS A 109 -3.31 8.11 8.83
N CYS A 110 -2.34 7.69 9.66
CA CYS A 110 -0.97 7.44 9.22
C CYS A 110 -0.92 6.43 8.07
N VAL A 111 -1.62 5.32 8.22
CA VAL A 111 -1.65 4.24 7.20
C VAL A 111 -2.29 4.75 5.91
N ARG A 112 -3.40 5.49 6.00
CA ARG A 112 -4.10 6.04 4.84
C ARG A 112 -3.30 7.13 4.12
N ASP A 113 -2.63 8.00 4.86
CA ASP A 113 -1.80 9.06 4.30
C ASP A 113 -0.56 8.46 3.62
N ALA A 114 0.10 7.48 4.25
CA ALA A 114 1.21 6.76 3.64
C ALA A 114 0.80 6.02 2.35
N ASP A 115 -0.39 5.40 2.32
CA ASP A 115 -0.96 4.79 1.11
C ASP A 115 -1.15 5.81 -0.02
N ARG A 116 -1.82 6.92 0.26
CA ARG A 116 -2.16 7.94 -0.73
C ARG A 116 -0.93 8.65 -1.25
N LEU A 117 0.05 8.91 -0.38
CA LEU A 117 1.31 9.53 -0.76
C LEU A 117 2.15 8.62 -1.66
N ASP A 118 2.14 7.30 -1.45
CA ASP A 118 2.77 6.33 -2.35
C ASP A 118 2.08 6.27 -3.74
N ALA A 119 0.79 6.64 -3.80
CA ALA A 119 0.01 6.66 -5.04
C ALA A 119 0.15 7.96 -5.85
N ILE A 120 0.86 8.99 -5.37
CA ILE A 120 1.05 10.27 -6.08
C ILE A 120 2.53 10.59 -6.33
N GLY A 121 2.79 11.69 -7.05
CA GLY A 121 4.15 12.12 -7.37
C GLY A 121 4.91 11.12 -8.25
N PRO A 122 6.26 11.11 -8.20
CA PRO A 122 7.08 10.23 -9.02
C PRO A 122 6.76 8.74 -8.81
N PHE A 123 6.54 8.31 -7.56
CA PHE A 123 6.18 6.92 -7.25
C PHE A 123 4.81 6.55 -7.81
N GLY A 124 3.81 7.43 -7.67
CA GLY A 124 2.49 7.25 -8.26
C GLY A 124 2.52 7.11 -9.78
N ILE A 125 3.30 7.94 -10.48
CA ILE A 125 3.49 7.86 -11.94
C ILE A 125 4.06 6.48 -12.32
N THR A 126 5.07 6.02 -11.58
CA THR A 126 5.76 4.75 -11.82
C THR A 126 4.84 3.56 -11.57
N ARG A 127 4.06 3.58 -10.49
CA ARG A 127 3.06 2.55 -10.18
C ARG A 127 1.98 2.48 -11.27
N CYS A 128 1.48 3.62 -11.72
CA CYS A 128 0.50 3.71 -12.81
C CYS A 128 1.07 3.14 -14.12
N ALA A 129 2.32 3.45 -14.44
CA ALA A 129 3.02 2.90 -15.59
C ALA A 129 3.20 1.37 -15.49
N ALA A 130 3.73 0.88 -14.37
CA ALA A 130 3.94 -0.55 -14.12
C ALA A 130 2.63 -1.35 -14.15
N TYR A 131 1.57 -0.83 -13.52
CA TYR A 131 0.24 -1.46 -13.58
C TYR A 131 -0.28 -1.49 -15.01
N SER A 132 -0.18 -0.38 -15.75
CA SER A 132 -0.63 -0.31 -17.15
C SER A 132 0.12 -1.28 -18.06
N ALA A 133 1.41 -1.52 -17.79
CA ALA A 133 2.19 -2.57 -18.45
C ALA A 133 1.69 -3.97 -18.10
N ALA A 134 1.51 -4.26 -16.81
CA ALA A 134 1.06 -5.56 -16.32
C ALA A 134 -0.34 -5.96 -16.82
N VAL A 135 -1.24 -4.98 -17.01
CA VAL A 135 -2.60 -5.23 -17.54
C VAL A 135 -2.73 -5.05 -19.05
N ASN A 136 -1.61 -5.02 -19.79
CA ASN A 136 -1.55 -4.81 -21.26
C ASN A 136 -2.36 -3.60 -21.76
N ARG A 137 -2.51 -2.55 -20.94
CA ARG A 137 -3.18 -1.30 -21.37
C ARG A 137 -2.26 -0.35 -22.13
N LEU A 138 -0.97 -0.67 -22.20
CA LEU A 138 0.00 0.04 -23.04
C LEU A 138 -0.16 -0.26 -24.54
N ASP A 139 -0.96 -1.27 -24.90
CA ASP A 139 -1.29 -1.60 -26.29
C ASP A 139 -2.02 -0.48 -27.04
N ASN A 140 -2.58 0.52 -26.34
CA ASN A 140 -3.13 1.74 -26.95
C ASN A 140 -2.09 2.63 -27.66
N ILE A 141 -0.80 2.33 -27.53
CA ILE A 141 0.23 2.97 -28.38
C ILE A 141 0.10 2.46 -29.82
N SER A 142 -0.22 1.17 -30.00
CA SER A 142 -0.46 0.59 -31.33
C SER A 142 -1.77 1.11 -31.97
N SER A 143 -2.71 1.61 -31.15
CA SER A 143 -3.96 2.22 -31.60
C SER A 143 -3.83 3.69 -32.03
N THR A 144 -2.63 4.27 -32.00
CA THR A 144 -2.43 5.61 -32.59
C THR A 144 -2.58 5.53 -34.11
N SER A 145 -3.55 6.28 -34.64
CA SER A 145 -3.98 6.14 -36.04
C SER A 145 -2.97 6.68 -37.06
N THR A 146 -2.08 7.60 -36.67
CA THR A 146 -1.15 8.27 -37.59
C THR A 146 0.27 7.76 -37.40
N ALA A 147 1.06 7.70 -38.49
CA ALA A 147 2.47 7.30 -38.42
C ALA A 147 3.31 8.18 -37.47
N PRO A 148 3.16 9.53 -37.44
CA PRO A 148 3.81 10.35 -36.41
C PRO A 148 3.34 10.02 -34.99
N GLY A 149 2.06 9.69 -34.82
CA GLY A 149 1.50 9.30 -33.52
C GLY A 149 2.15 8.03 -32.96
N LYS A 150 2.39 7.03 -33.81
CA LYS A 150 3.07 5.78 -33.43
C LYS A 150 4.51 6.03 -32.97
N VAL A 151 5.28 6.82 -33.73
CA VAL A 151 6.67 7.18 -33.39
C VAL A 151 6.74 7.94 -32.06
N LEU A 152 5.82 8.89 -31.83
CA LEU A 152 5.76 9.64 -30.58
C LEU A 152 5.33 8.76 -29.40
N GLY A 153 4.41 7.82 -29.63
CA GLY A 153 3.95 6.85 -28.63
C GLY A 153 5.08 5.92 -28.19
N GLU A 154 5.82 5.33 -29.14
CA GLU A 154 6.99 4.49 -28.85
C GLU A 154 8.06 5.24 -28.06
N LYS A 155 8.35 6.51 -28.42
CA LYS A 155 9.32 7.34 -27.70
C LYS A 155 8.89 7.57 -26.24
N ARG A 156 7.61 7.85 -26.01
CA ARG A 156 7.06 8.04 -24.65
C ARG A 156 7.09 6.75 -23.84
N HIS A 157 6.81 5.61 -24.46
CA HIS A 157 6.90 4.31 -23.80
C HIS A 157 8.32 3.98 -23.36
N ARG A 158 9.30 4.23 -24.24
CA ARG A 158 10.72 3.98 -23.94
C ARG A 158 11.20 4.76 -22.71
N VAL A 159 10.83 6.02 -22.58
CA VAL A 159 11.17 6.83 -21.39
C VAL A 159 10.67 6.20 -20.09
N ILE A 160 9.46 5.63 -20.11
CA ILE A 160 8.89 4.94 -18.95
C ILE A 160 9.67 3.66 -18.63
N LEU A 161 10.01 2.87 -19.66
CA LEU A 161 10.81 1.66 -19.48
C LEU A 161 12.20 1.97 -18.92
N ASP A 162 12.87 2.98 -19.48
CA ASP A 162 14.20 3.41 -19.03
C ASP A 162 14.17 3.91 -17.57
N PHE A 163 13.11 4.63 -17.18
CA PHE A 163 12.91 5.06 -15.80
C PHE A 163 12.66 3.88 -14.84
N ILE A 164 11.83 2.91 -15.23
CA ILE A 164 11.61 1.71 -14.42
C ILE A 164 12.93 0.93 -14.27
N ALA A 165 13.69 0.77 -15.36
CA ALA A 165 14.98 0.09 -15.34
C ALA A 165 16.01 0.82 -14.45
N SER A 166 16.10 2.15 -14.52
CA SER A 166 17.04 2.92 -13.67
C SER A 166 16.74 2.73 -12.19
N ILE A 167 15.45 2.64 -11.86
CA ILE A 167 15.00 2.37 -10.50
C ILE A 167 15.37 0.94 -10.07
N GLU A 168 15.19 -0.06 -10.93
CA GLU A 168 15.62 -1.43 -10.66
C GLU A 168 17.14 -1.55 -10.45
N ASP A 169 17.93 -0.84 -11.27
CA ASP A 169 19.39 -0.76 -11.17
C ASP A 169 19.84 -0.16 -9.82
N GLU A 170 19.19 0.90 -9.34
CA GLU A 170 19.45 1.47 -8.02
C GLU A 170 19.28 0.44 -6.89
N TYR A 171 18.36 -0.52 -7.03
CA TYR A 171 18.14 -1.59 -6.05
C TYR A 171 19.05 -2.81 -6.25
N GLY A 172 19.51 -3.08 -7.47
CA GLY A 172 20.47 -4.14 -7.77
C GLY A 172 21.90 -3.80 -7.35
N CYS A 173 22.19 -2.50 -7.17
CA CYS A 173 23.49 -2.05 -6.71
C CYS A 173 23.64 -2.30 -5.18
N VAL A 174 24.44 -3.30 -4.82
CA VAL A 174 24.91 -3.46 -3.44
C VAL A 174 25.84 -2.27 -3.16
N VAL A 175 25.33 -1.22 -2.53
CA VAL A 175 26.14 -0.10 -2.07
C VAL A 175 27.21 -0.66 -1.12
N PRO A 176 28.51 -0.59 -1.45
CA PRO A 176 29.54 -1.01 -0.52
C PRO A 176 29.43 -0.11 0.71
N ARG A 177 29.28 -0.72 1.90
CA ARG A 177 29.37 0.05 3.14
C ARG A 177 30.81 0.57 3.28
N PRO A 178 31.00 1.83 3.70
CA PRO A 178 32.33 2.33 4.05
C PRO A 178 32.93 1.55 5.23
#